data_AF-A0A2N5H209-F1
#
_entry.id   AF-A0A2N5H209-F1
#
_cell.length_a   1.000
_cell.length_b   1.000
_cell.length_c   1.000
_cell.angle_alpha   90.00
_cell.angle_beta   90.00
_cell.angle_gamma   90.00
#
_symmetry.space_group_name_H-M   'P 1'
#
loop_
_entity.id
_entity.type
_entity.pdbx_description
1 polymer ?
#
loop_
_entity_poly.entity_id
_entity_poly.type
_entity_poly.pdbx_seq_one_letter_code
_entity_poly.pdbx_strand_id
1 'polypeptide(L)'
;MGMLQIFIWIIYPYTVAATVVMGLVWQYDPAKEFDEPDVITKARRILVNAVKALLILSTLTGMGMLLFGSIADEPVRILRWVLSLVQLKPDMELVSNISILSQAHFIIALSFLMGLAFTNKVSYLLKPHEYVKKLLIKIQYAKRA
;
A
#
# COMPACT_ATOMS: atom_id res chain seq x y z
N MET A 1 -16.94 22.05 -3.48
CA MET A 1 -15.93 20.97 -3.62
C MET A 1 -16.02 20.39 -5.01
N GLY A 2 -14.87 20.04 -5.61
CA GLY A 2 -14.87 19.31 -6.89
C GLY A 2 -15.17 17.82 -6.66
N MET A 3 -15.94 17.20 -7.56
CA MET A 3 -16.22 15.75 -7.50
C MET A 3 -14.95 14.91 -7.37
N LEU A 4 -13.88 15.29 -8.07
CA LEU A 4 -12.59 14.61 -8.05
C LEU A 4 -11.98 14.52 -6.64
N GLN A 5 -12.11 15.55 -5.82
CA GLN A 5 -11.59 15.53 -4.44
C GLN A 5 -12.35 14.51 -3.58
N ILE A 6 -13.66 14.37 -3.77
CA ILE A 6 -14.47 13.35 -3.07
C ILE A 6 -14.04 11.94 -3.49
N PHE A 7 -13.82 11.72 -4.79
CA PHE A 7 -13.36 10.42 -5.28
C PHE A 7 -12.01 10.03 -4.69
N ILE A 8 -11.04 10.95 -4.69
CA ILE A 8 -9.67 10.65 -4.23
C ILE A 8 -9.58 10.53 -2.71
N TRP A 9 -10.27 11.39 -1.94
CA TRP A 9 -10.06 11.51 -0.49
C TRP A 9 -11.17 10.88 0.36
N ILE A 10 -12.23 10.37 -0.25
CA ILE A 10 -13.28 9.66 0.48
C ILE A 10 -13.44 8.27 -0.12
N ILE A 11 -13.85 8.18 -1.38
CA ILE A 11 -14.23 6.91 -2.00
C ILE A 11 -13.02 5.98 -2.14
N TYR A 12 -11.90 6.49 -2.66
CA TYR A 12 -10.71 5.68 -2.92
C TYR A 12 -10.11 5.02 -1.66
N PRO A 13 -9.93 5.73 -0.52
CA PRO A 13 -9.52 5.10 0.74
C PRO A 13 -10.43 3.94 1.17
N TYR A 14 -11.76 4.08 1.07
CA TYR A 14 -12.69 3.00 1.42
C TYR A 14 -12.56 1.81 0.48
N THR A 15 -12.42 2.05 -0.83
CA THR A 15 -12.22 0.98 -1.82
C THR A 15 -10.92 0.22 -1.55
N VAL A 16 -9.83 0.92 -1.23
CA VAL A 16 -8.55 0.31 -0.87
C VAL A 16 -8.71 -0.53 0.40
N ALA A 17 -9.34 0.01 1.44
CA ALA A 17 -9.57 -0.71 2.69
C ALA A 17 -10.38 -1.99 2.47
N ALA A 18 -11.51 -1.90 1.74
CA ALA A 18 -12.33 -3.07 1.41
C ALA A 18 -11.54 -4.13 0.63
N THR A 19 -10.74 -3.70 -0.35
CA THR A 19 -9.96 -4.63 -1.17
C THR A 19 -8.85 -5.31 -0.37
N VAL A 20 -8.17 -4.58 0.52
CA VAL A 20 -7.15 -5.16 1.41
C VAL A 20 -7.78 -6.17 2.37
N VAL A 21 -8.93 -5.85 2.97
CA VAL A 21 -9.66 -6.79 3.84
C VAL A 21 -10.01 -8.06 3.07
N MET A 22 -10.57 -7.93 1.85
CA MET A 22 -10.88 -9.09 1.02
C MET A 22 -9.63 -9.90 0.64
N GLY A 23 -8.53 -9.25 0.28
CA GLY A 23 -7.26 -9.92 0.00
C GLY A 23 -6.70 -10.67 1.21
N LEU A 24 -6.85 -10.12 2.42
CA LEU A 24 -6.44 -10.76 3.67
C LEU A 24 -7.31 -11.96 4.05
N VAL A 25 -8.62 -11.89 3.77
CA VAL A 25 -9.56 -12.99 4.02
C VAL A 25 -9.36 -14.13 3.02
N TRP A 26 -9.21 -13.81 1.73
CA TRP A 26 -9.13 -14.81 0.67
C TRP A 26 -7.74 -15.46 0.56
N GLN A 27 -6.67 -14.74 0.92
CA GLN A 27 -5.28 -15.20 0.88
C GLN A 27 -4.93 -15.96 -0.40
N TYR A 28 -5.05 -15.28 -1.54
CA TYR A 28 -4.80 -15.85 -2.87
C TYR A 28 -3.49 -16.68 -2.90
N ASP A 29 -3.65 -18.00 -3.06
CA ASP A 29 -2.57 -18.98 -3.13
C ASP A 29 -2.49 -19.57 -4.56
N PRO A 30 -1.72 -18.94 -5.45
CA PRO A 30 -1.60 -19.39 -6.83
C PRO A 30 -0.80 -20.70 -6.97
N ALA A 31 -0.24 -21.26 -5.88
CA ALA A 31 0.45 -22.54 -5.97
C ALA A 31 -0.50 -23.75 -6.12
N LYS A 32 -1.82 -23.52 -6.02
CA LYS A 32 -2.86 -24.56 -6.10
C LYS A 32 -3.57 -24.66 -7.45
N GLU A 33 -3.35 -23.73 -8.37
CA GLU A 33 -3.96 -23.77 -9.71
C GLU A 33 -2.97 -24.34 -10.73
N PHE A 34 -3.16 -25.62 -11.05
CA PHE A 34 -2.47 -26.36 -12.10
C PHE A 34 -2.74 -25.73 -13.48
N ASP A 35 -1.71 -25.68 -14.34
CA ASP A 35 -1.73 -25.18 -15.73
C ASP A 35 -2.25 -23.74 -15.92
N GLU A 36 -1.62 -22.75 -15.26
CA GLU A 36 -1.85 -21.34 -15.59
C GLU A 36 -1.31 -21.00 -17.00
N PRO A 37 -2.15 -20.47 -17.92
CA PRO A 37 -1.67 -19.98 -19.22
C PRO A 37 -0.60 -18.88 -19.07
N ASP A 38 0.37 -18.83 -19.98
CA ASP A 38 1.54 -17.92 -19.96
C ASP A 38 1.18 -16.44 -19.75
N VAL A 39 -0.01 -16.03 -20.20
CA VAL A 39 -0.55 -14.66 -20.02
C VAL A 39 -0.77 -14.32 -18.54
N ILE A 40 -1.31 -15.23 -17.74
CA ILE A 40 -1.55 -15.02 -16.30
C ILE A 40 -0.21 -14.87 -15.57
N THR A 41 0.78 -15.67 -15.95
CA THR A 41 2.14 -15.60 -15.39
C THR A 41 2.82 -14.25 -15.66
N LYS A 42 2.67 -13.72 -16.89
CA LYS A 42 3.20 -12.39 -17.26
C LYS A 42 2.50 -11.27 -16.50
N ALA A 43 1.16 -11.26 -16.47
CA ALA A 43 0.38 -10.27 -15.74
C ALA A 43 0.74 -10.24 -14.25
N ARG A 44 0.86 -11.42 -13.63
CA ARG A 44 1.30 -11.57 -12.24
C ARG A 44 2.70 -11.01 -12.01
N ARG A 45 3.65 -11.25 -12.92
CA ARG A 45 5.01 -10.69 -12.82
C ARG A 45 5.00 -9.16 -12.90
N ILE A 46 4.20 -8.60 -13.81
CA ILE A 46 4.03 -7.15 -13.95
C ILE A 46 3.44 -6.57 -12.66
N LEU A 47 2.38 -7.17 -12.13
CA LEU A 47 1.75 -6.75 -10.88
C LEU A 47 2.75 -6.75 -9.71
N VAL A 48 3.48 -7.85 -9.51
CA VAL A 48 4.49 -7.94 -8.44
C VAL A 48 5.59 -6.90 -8.60
N ASN A 49 6.03 -6.63 -9.82
CA ASN A 49 7.04 -5.61 -10.09
C ASN A 49 6.49 -4.19 -9.84
N ALA A 50 5.24 -3.92 -10.23
CA ALA A 50 4.56 -2.66 -9.96
C ALA A 50 4.41 -2.42 -8.45
N VAL A 51 3.98 -3.43 -7.69
CA VAL A 51 3.88 -3.35 -6.22
C VAL A 51 5.25 -3.07 -5.58
N LYS A 52 6.33 -3.68 -6.07
CA LYS A 52 7.69 -3.36 -5.60
C LYS A 52 8.10 -1.93 -5.92
N ALA A 53 7.80 -1.45 -7.13
CA ALA A 53 8.09 -0.08 -7.53
C ALA A 53 7.32 0.93 -6.65
N LEU A 54 6.03 0.67 -6.40
CA LEU A 54 5.20 1.47 -5.50
C LEU A 54 5.73 1.45 -4.06
N LEU A 55 6.18 0.29 -3.56
CA LEU A 55 6.80 0.20 -2.23
C LEU A 55 8.05 1.07 -2.12
N ILE A 56 8.94 1.00 -3.11
CA ILE A 56 10.16 1.81 -3.16
C ILE A 56 9.79 3.29 -3.22
N LEU A 57 8.87 3.67 -4.10
CA LEU A 57 8.44 5.06 -4.26
C LEU A 57 7.76 5.60 -2.99
N SER A 58 6.93 4.79 -2.34
CA SER A 58 6.31 5.12 -1.05
C SER A 58 7.38 5.31 0.04
N THR A 59 8.42 4.48 0.06
CA THR A 59 9.52 4.61 1.02
C THR A 59 10.35 5.86 0.76
N LEU A 60 10.65 6.17 -0.50
CA LEU A 60 11.40 7.36 -0.90
C LEU A 60 10.64 8.65 -0.57
N THR A 61 9.34 8.70 -0.87
CA THR A 61 8.49 9.85 -0.55
C THR A 61 8.29 10.00 0.97
N GLY A 62 8.16 8.88 1.69
CA GLY A 62 8.13 8.86 3.16
C GLY A 62 9.40 9.44 3.77
N MET A 63 10.57 8.99 3.28
CA MET A 63 11.86 9.52 3.69
C MET A 63 12.00 11.01 3.33
N GLY A 64 11.54 11.41 2.14
CA GLY A 64 11.52 12.81 1.72
C GLY A 64 10.78 13.69 2.73
N MET A 65 9.58 13.30 3.17
CA MET A 65 8.83 14.07 4.17
C MET A 65 9.60 14.26 5.49
N LEU A 66 10.36 13.24 5.94
CA LEU A 66 11.20 13.34 7.14
C LEU A 66 12.38 14.31 6.95
N LEU A 67 13.01 14.30 5.77
CA LEU A 67 14.20 15.11 5.48
C LEU A 67 13.85 16.58 5.18
N PHE A 68 12.71 16.84 4.56
CA PHE A 68 12.31 18.20 4.18
C PHE A 68 11.68 19.01 5.32
N GLY A 69 11.47 18.42 6.50
CA GLY A 69 11.42 19.09 7.82
C GLY A 69 10.35 20.15 8.08
N SER A 70 9.65 20.68 7.07
CA SER A 70 8.63 21.71 7.19
C SER A 70 7.23 21.15 7.50
N ILE A 71 7.15 19.84 7.74
CA ILE A 71 5.92 19.05 7.79
C ILE A 71 5.67 18.51 9.21
N ALA A 72 6.04 19.23 10.26
CA ALA A 72 5.92 18.74 11.64
C ALA A 72 4.46 18.38 12.01
N ASP A 73 3.48 19.12 11.49
CA ASP A 73 2.07 18.96 11.86
C ASP A 73 1.25 18.11 10.87
N GLU A 74 1.71 17.90 9.63
CA GLU A 74 0.90 17.19 8.62
C GLU A 74 0.67 15.70 8.97
N PRO A 75 1.64 14.94 9.52
CA PRO A 75 1.40 13.55 9.92
C PRO A 75 0.25 13.45 10.92
N VAL A 76 0.15 14.40 11.84
CA VAL A 76 -0.94 14.46 12.82
C VAL A 76 -2.28 14.80 12.14
N ARG A 77 -2.29 15.73 11.18
CA ARG A 77 -3.51 16.06 10.40
C ARG A 77 -3.98 14.87 9.57
N ILE A 78 -3.07 14.18 8.89
CA ILE A 78 -3.37 12.97 8.11
C ILE A 78 -3.91 11.88 9.04
N LEU A 79 -3.30 11.65 10.21
CA LEU A 79 -3.80 10.68 11.18
C LEU A 79 -5.24 11.02 11.62
N ARG A 80 -5.51 12.31 11.93
CA ARG A 80 -6.86 12.76 12.29
C ARG A 80 -7.85 12.55 11.15
N TRP A 81 -7.44 12.76 9.90
CA TRP A 81 -8.28 12.49 8.74
C TRP A 81 -8.55 11.00 8.56
N VAL A 82 -7.55 10.13 8.74
CA VAL A 82 -7.77 8.68 8.73
C VAL A 82 -8.76 8.28 9.83
N LEU A 83 -8.65 8.86 11.03
CA LEU A 83 -9.61 8.63 12.11
C LEU A 83 -11.02 9.12 11.75
N SER A 84 -11.15 10.26 11.06
CA SER A 84 -12.44 10.79 10.62
C SER A 84 -13.12 9.86 9.59
N LEU A 85 -12.35 9.23 8.71
CA LEU A 85 -12.83 8.16 7.82
C LEU A 85 -13.30 6.93 8.61
N VAL A 86 -12.53 6.47 9.60
CA VAL A 86 -12.93 5.32 10.44
C VAL A 86 -14.23 5.61 11.21
N GLN A 87 -14.44 6.86 11.62
CA GLN A 87 -15.69 7.31 12.27
C GLN A 87 -16.84 7.55 11.30
N LEU A 88 -16.65 7.31 10.00
CA LEU A 88 -17.62 7.58 8.93
C LEU A 88 -18.08 9.06 8.90
N LYS A 89 -17.21 9.97 9.35
CA LYS A 89 -17.40 11.43 9.34
C LYS A 89 -16.21 12.09 8.63
N PRO A 90 -16.08 11.93 7.30
CA PRO A 90 -14.93 12.41 6.56
C PRO A 90 -14.77 13.93 6.71
N ASP A 91 -13.68 14.34 7.34
CA ASP A 91 -13.30 15.75 7.47
C ASP A 91 -12.24 16.13 6.43
N MET A 92 -12.70 16.83 5.39
CA MET A 92 -11.88 17.20 4.23
C MET A 92 -10.96 18.40 4.50
N GLU A 93 -11.21 19.20 5.54
CA GLU A 93 -10.37 20.35 5.86
C GLU A 93 -8.97 19.92 6.32
N LEU A 94 -8.88 18.71 6.87
CA LEU A 94 -7.63 18.09 7.31
C LEU A 94 -6.70 17.72 6.15
N VAL A 95 -7.23 17.50 4.94
CA VAL A 95 -6.45 17.09 3.76
C VAL A 95 -6.32 18.21 2.73
N SER A 96 -7.25 19.16 2.69
CA SER A 96 -7.20 20.26 1.72
C SER A 96 -5.96 21.14 1.84
N ASN A 97 -5.31 21.15 3.02
CA ASN A 97 -4.22 22.05 3.35
C ASN A 97 -2.86 21.34 3.56
N ILE A 98 -2.74 20.06 3.21
CA ILE A 98 -1.46 19.35 3.31
C ILE A 98 -0.62 19.55 2.04
N SER A 99 0.70 19.47 2.18
CA SER A 99 1.63 19.60 1.07
C SER A 99 1.34 18.60 -0.06
N ILE A 100 1.66 19.00 -1.29
CA ILE A 100 1.53 18.14 -2.48
C ILE A 100 2.35 16.85 -2.33
N LEU A 101 3.50 16.93 -1.65
CA LEU A 101 4.34 15.77 -1.35
C LEU A 101 3.61 14.76 -0.46
N SER A 102 2.94 15.22 0.59
CA SER A 102 2.12 14.38 1.47
C SER A 102 0.90 13.80 0.74
N GLN A 103 0.24 14.59 -0.12
CA GLN A 103 -0.87 14.10 -0.94
C GLN A 103 -0.42 12.98 -1.88
N ALA A 104 0.69 13.18 -2.59
CA ALA A 104 1.26 12.20 -3.51
C ALA A 104 1.69 10.94 -2.76
N HIS A 105 2.39 11.08 -1.62
CA HIS A 105 2.79 9.95 -0.79
C HIS A 105 1.58 9.10 -0.39
N PHE A 106 0.49 9.73 0.05
CA PHE A 106 -0.70 9.01 0.50
C PHE A 106 -1.38 8.24 -0.64
N ILE A 107 -1.51 8.86 -1.82
CA ILE A 107 -2.07 8.19 -3.02
C ILE A 107 -1.18 6.99 -3.44
N ILE A 108 0.14 7.16 -3.41
CA ILE A 108 1.10 6.10 -3.73
C ILE A 108 1.00 4.96 -2.70
N ALA A 109 0.92 5.29 -1.41
CA ALA A 109 0.79 4.31 -0.33
C ALA A 109 -0.52 3.52 -0.43
N LEU A 110 -1.65 4.19 -0.69
CA LEU A 110 -2.93 3.53 -0.94
C LEU A 110 -2.88 2.64 -2.19
N SER A 111 -2.26 3.11 -3.27
CA SER A 111 -2.08 2.33 -4.50
C SER A 111 -1.23 1.09 -4.26
N PHE A 112 -0.18 1.23 -3.45
CA PHE A 112 0.65 0.11 -3.01
C PHE A 112 -0.19 -0.92 -2.24
N LEU A 113 -0.95 -0.51 -1.23
CA LEU A 113 -1.80 -1.40 -0.43
C LEU A 113 -2.84 -2.11 -1.29
N MET A 114 -3.48 -1.37 -2.20
CA MET A 114 -4.43 -1.90 -3.17
C MET A 114 -3.79 -2.99 -4.04
N GLY A 115 -2.64 -2.69 -4.67
CA GLY A 115 -1.92 -3.66 -5.50
C GLY A 115 -1.45 -4.88 -4.69
N LEU A 116 -1.02 -4.67 -3.45
CA LEU A 116 -0.56 -5.73 -2.55
C LEU A 116 -1.66 -6.77 -2.28
N ALA A 117 -2.93 -6.34 -2.16
CA ALA A 117 -4.08 -7.20 -1.90
C ALA A 117 -4.28 -8.27 -3.00
N PHE A 118 -3.86 -7.99 -4.23
CA PHE A 118 -3.92 -8.92 -5.36
C PHE A 118 -2.67 -9.81 -5.48
N THR A 119 -1.79 -9.82 -4.47
CA THR A 119 -0.59 -10.65 -4.45
C THR A 119 -0.61 -11.65 -3.31
N ASN A 120 0.14 -12.73 -3.45
CA ASN A 120 0.40 -13.69 -2.37
C ASN A 120 1.30 -13.13 -1.24
N LYS A 121 1.51 -11.82 -1.20
CA LYS A 121 2.34 -11.10 -0.21
C LYS A 121 1.48 -10.34 0.80
N VAL A 122 0.18 -10.21 0.57
CA VAL A 122 -0.75 -9.50 1.49
C VAL A 122 -0.72 -10.07 2.90
N SER A 123 -0.50 -11.38 3.06
CA SER A 123 -0.40 -12.05 4.37
C SER A 123 0.76 -11.54 5.24
N TYR A 124 1.78 -10.93 4.64
CA TYR A 124 2.88 -10.32 5.39
C TYR A 124 2.49 -9.03 6.12
N LEU A 125 1.35 -8.41 5.79
CA LEU A 125 0.80 -7.32 6.60
C LEU A 125 0.44 -7.79 8.02
N LEU A 126 -0.09 -9.01 8.14
CA LEU A 126 -0.46 -9.61 9.43
C LEU A 126 0.70 -10.35 10.09
N LYS A 127 1.58 -10.97 9.29
CA LYS A 127 2.69 -11.80 9.76
C LYS A 127 4.02 -11.30 9.18
N PRO A 128 4.51 -10.12 9.60
CA PRO A 128 5.73 -9.54 9.04
C PRO A 128 6.98 -10.39 9.33
N HIS A 129 6.98 -11.13 10.46
CA HIS A 129 8.08 -12.03 10.83
C HIS A 129 8.31 -13.15 9.80
N GLU A 130 7.26 -13.65 9.12
CA GLU A 130 7.38 -14.67 8.09
C GLU A 130 8.11 -14.16 6.85
N TYR A 131 7.97 -12.88 6.53
CA TYR A 131 8.74 -12.25 5.44
C TYR A 131 10.23 -12.19 5.78
N VAL A 132 10.56 -11.72 6.98
CA VAL A 132 11.95 -11.59 7.45
C VAL A 132 12.62 -12.97 7.51
N LYS A 133 11.93 -13.97 8.06
CA LYS A 133 12.40 -15.36 8.13
C LYS A 133 12.77 -15.90 6.74
N LYS A 134 11.89 -15.73 5.74
CA LYS A 134 12.16 -16.16 4.36
C LYS A 134 13.35 -15.42 3.74
N LEU A 135 13.50 -14.13 4.01
CA LEU A 135 14.62 -13.33 3.52
C LEU A 135 15.95 -13.83 4.11
N LEU A 136 16.01 -14.03 5.42
CA LEU A 136 17.21 -14.53 6.11
C LEU A 136 17.63 -15.91 5.60
N ILE A 137 16.67 -16.83 5.45
CA ILE A 137 16.94 -18.16 4.89
C ILE A 137 17.56 -18.03 3.48
N LYS A 138 16.97 -17.20 2.61
CA LYS A 138 17.49 -17.00 1.24
C LYS A 138 18.93 -16.47 1.23
N ILE A 139 19.25 -15.52 2.10
CA ILE A 139 20.61 -14.97 2.24
C ILE A 139 21.58 -16.05 2.73
N GLN A 140 21.17 -16.87 3.71
CA GLN A 140 22.01 -17.96 4.21
C GLN A 140 22.32 -19.01 3.13
N TYR A 141 21.34 -19.36 2.30
CA TYR A 141 21.57 -20.26 1.16
C TYR A 141 22.49 -19.65 0.11
N ALA A 142 22.30 -18.37 -0.24
CA ALA A 142 23.17 -17.68 -1.20
C ALA A 142 24.62 -17.53 -0.72
N LYS A 143 24.87 -17.53 0.59
CA LYS A 143 26.21 -17.50 1.19
C LYS A 143 26.90 -18.88 1.21
N ARG A 144 26.13 -19.97 1.07
CA ARG A 144 26.62 -21.37 1.09
C ARG A 144 26.79 -21.97 -0.31
N ALA A 145 26.25 -21.34 -1.34
CA ALA A 145 26.43 -21.70 -2.75
C ALA A 145 27.60 -20.92 -3.36
#